data_AF-A0A645J4M5-F1
#
_entry.id   AF-A0A645J4M5-F1
#
_cell.length_a   1.000
_cell.length_b   1.000
_cell.length_c   1.000
_cell.angle_alpha   90.00
_cell.angle_beta   90.00
_cell.angle_gamma   90.00
#
_symmetry.space_group_name_H-M   'P 1'
#
loop_
_entity.id
_entity.type
_entity.pdbx_description
1 polymer ?
#
loop_
_entity_poly.entity_id
_entity_poly.type
_entity_poly.pdbx_seq_one_letter_code
_entity_poly.pdbx_strand_id
1 'polypeptide(L)'
;MPRNIYRLAGKAEEVVSLGNMCGEGWFLSGEMIGLLHEGVDNIVCMQPFACLPNHVVGKGAIRAIRDKYPLANIVAVDYDPGISEVNQINRIKLMMSIARDRQGRAANEAEAKRGA
;
A
#
# COMPACT_ATOMS: atom_id res chain seq x y z
N MET A 1 -8.97 -4.38 -11.61
CA MET A 1 -9.82 -3.97 -12.77
C MET A 1 -10.03 -2.45 -12.71
N PRO A 2 -10.35 -1.73 -13.82
CA PRO A 2 -10.69 -0.31 -13.70
C PRO A 2 -11.94 -0.15 -12.82
N ARG A 3 -11.77 0.54 -11.69
CA ARG A 3 -12.82 0.79 -10.70
C ARG A 3 -13.53 2.09 -11.06
N ASN A 4 -14.83 2.16 -10.80
CA ASN A 4 -15.58 3.41 -10.95
C ASN A 4 -14.97 4.48 -10.03
N ILE A 5 -14.62 5.65 -10.60
CA ILE A 5 -13.90 6.72 -9.90
C ILE A 5 -14.63 7.24 -8.66
N TYR A 6 -15.98 7.27 -8.68
CA TYR A 6 -16.78 7.68 -7.53
C TYR A 6 -16.72 6.67 -6.39
N ARG A 7 -16.61 5.36 -6.70
CA ARG A 7 -16.39 4.33 -5.67
C ARG A 7 -15.00 4.45 -5.05
N LEU A 8 -14.00 4.85 -5.82
CA LEU A 8 -12.65 5.11 -5.29
C LEU A 8 -12.62 6.36 -4.41
N ALA A 9 -13.32 7.43 -4.82
CA ALA A 9 -13.45 8.64 -4.02
C ALA A 9 -14.07 8.34 -2.65
N GLY A 10 -15.20 7.63 -2.62
CA GLY A 10 -15.83 7.26 -1.34
C GLY A 10 -14.93 6.44 -0.40
N LYS A 11 -14.06 5.58 -0.97
CA LYS A 11 -13.05 4.83 -0.19
C LYS A 11 -11.92 5.74 0.30
N ALA A 12 -11.45 6.66 -0.55
CA ALA A 12 -10.38 7.58 -0.19
C ALA A 12 -10.81 8.54 0.93
N GLU A 13 -12.07 9.00 0.92
CA GLU A 13 -12.64 9.91 1.91
C GLU A 13 -12.56 9.37 3.35
N GLU A 14 -12.46 8.05 3.51
CA GLU A 14 -12.26 7.42 4.81
C GLU A 14 -10.89 7.69 5.46
N VAL A 15 -9.89 8.06 4.66
CA VAL A 15 -8.50 8.27 5.14
C VAL A 15 -7.94 9.63 4.76
N VAL A 16 -8.50 10.29 3.73
CA VAL A 16 -8.02 11.58 3.22
C VAL A 16 -9.16 12.39 2.61
N SER A 17 -9.18 13.71 2.86
CA SER A 17 -10.15 14.60 2.22
C SER A 17 -10.03 14.58 0.70
N LEU A 18 -11.18 14.54 0.00
CA LEU A 18 -11.25 14.68 -1.46
C LEU A 18 -10.78 16.04 -1.98
N GLY A 19 -10.64 17.03 -1.08
CA GLY A 19 -10.00 18.32 -1.41
C GLY A 19 -8.50 18.20 -1.74
N ASN A 20 -7.85 17.09 -1.39
CA ASN A 20 -6.47 16.83 -1.78
C ASN A 20 -6.40 16.42 -3.25
N MET A 21 -6.35 17.41 -4.14
CA MET A 21 -6.37 17.20 -5.61
C MET A 21 -5.01 17.41 -6.30
N CYS A 22 -3.96 17.78 -5.57
CA CYS A 22 -2.64 17.97 -6.17
C CYS A 22 -1.99 16.63 -6.57
N GLY A 23 -1.36 16.58 -7.74
CA GLY A 23 -0.77 15.35 -8.26
C GLY A 23 -1.83 14.27 -8.49
N GLU A 24 -1.59 13.05 -8.00
CA GLU A 24 -2.62 12.00 -7.96
C GLU A 24 -3.65 12.26 -6.85
N GLY A 25 -3.33 13.09 -5.86
CA GLY A 25 -4.26 13.48 -4.80
C GLY A 25 -4.85 12.30 -4.04
N TRP A 26 -6.13 12.41 -3.68
CA TRP A 26 -6.90 11.36 -3.01
C TRP A 26 -6.98 10.05 -3.81
N PHE A 27 -6.78 10.10 -5.13
CA PHE A 27 -6.90 8.93 -6.00
C PHE A 27 -5.89 7.85 -5.65
N LEU A 28 -4.66 8.22 -5.29
CA LEU A 28 -3.61 7.26 -4.89
C LEU A 28 -4.04 6.44 -3.66
N SER A 29 -4.57 7.09 -2.63
CA SER A 29 -5.08 6.41 -1.43
C SER A 29 -6.29 5.52 -1.75
N GLY A 30 -7.20 6.00 -2.60
CA GLY A 30 -8.35 5.22 -3.07
C GLY A 30 -7.94 3.97 -3.86
N GLU A 31 -6.90 4.09 -4.70
CA GLU A 31 -6.35 2.97 -5.46
C GLU A 31 -5.73 1.93 -4.53
N MET A 32 -4.92 2.33 -3.54
CA MET A 32 -4.39 1.44 -2.51
C MET A 32 -5.50 0.71 -1.75
N ILE A 33 -6.53 1.44 -1.31
CA ILE A 33 -7.64 0.84 -0.55
C ILE A 33 -8.40 -0.18 -1.41
N GLY A 34 -8.72 0.12 -2.66
CA GLY A 34 -9.44 -0.87 -3.45
C GLY A 34 -8.58 -2.06 -3.90
N LEU A 35 -7.25 -1.95 -3.96
CA LEU A 35 -6.38 -3.13 -4.08
C LEU A 35 -6.51 -4.04 -2.85
N LEU A 36 -6.53 -3.46 -1.64
CA LEU A 36 -6.74 -4.22 -0.40
C LEU A 36 -8.12 -4.92 -0.39
N HIS A 37 -9.16 -4.28 -0.92
CA HIS A 37 -10.47 -4.92 -1.09
C HIS A 37 -10.46 -6.08 -2.09
N GLU A 38 -9.54 -6.09 -3.06
CA GLU A 38 -9.36 -7.18 -4.02
C GLU A 38 -8.48 -8.31 -3.45
N GLY A 39 -8.07 -8.22 -2.18
CA GLY A 39 -7.20 -9.21 -1.52
C GLY A 39 -5.71 -9.01 -1.81
N VAL A 40 -5.33 -7.86 -2.36
CA VAL A 40 -3.92 -7.51 -2.60
C VAL A 40 -3.37 -6.79 -1.37
N ASP A 41 -2.89 -7.58 -0.41
CA ASP A 41 -2.38 -7.07 0.87
C ASP A 41 -1.00 -6.40 0.77
N ASN A 42 -0.22 -6.71 -0.26
CA ASN A 42 1.16 -6.25 -0.39
C ASN A 42 1.28 -5.21 -1.50
N ILE A 43 1.61 -3.97 -1.16
CA ILE A 43 1.61 -2.84 -2.09
C ILE A 43 2.97 -2.14 -2.04
N VAL A 44 3.63 -2.04 -3.20
CA VAL A 44 4.80 -1.17 -3.38
C VAL A 44 4.32 0.12 -4.02
N CYS A 45 4.45 1.23 -3.30
CA CYS A 45 4.24 2.57 -3.83
C CYS A 45 5.60 3.13 -4.26
N MET A 46 5.89 3.03 -5.56
CA MET A 46 7.11 3.61 -6.16
C MET A 46 6.83 5.07 -6.50
N GLN A 47 7.60 5.99 -5.93
CA GLN A 47 7.32 7.42 -6.02
C GLN A 47 8.59 8.16 -6.44
N PRO A 48 8.50 9.16 -7.35
CA PRO A 48 9.66 10.00 -7.64
C PRO A 48 10.02 10.83 -6.40
N PHE A 49 11.32 11.04 -6.20
CA PHE A 49 11.80 11.88 -5.11
C PHE A 49 11.25 13.30 -5.17
N ALA A 50 11.03 13.90 -3.99
CA ALA A 50 10.48 15.23 -3.80
C ALA A 50 9.05 15.44 -4.34
N CYS A 51 8.32 14.37 -4.67
CA CYS A 51 6.91 14.46 -5.01
C CYS A 51 6.07 14.72 -3.74
N LEU A 52 5.92 16.00 -3.38
CA LEU A 52 5.20 16.43 -2.19
C LEU A 52 3.77 15.85 -2.08
N PRO A 53 2.96 15.79 -3.16
CA PRO A 53 1.65 15.15 -3.10
C PRO A 53 1.72 13.67 -2.66
N ASN A 54 2.71 12.94 -3.16
CA ASN A 54 2.95 11.54 -2.82
C ASN A 54 3.43 11.35 -1.39
N HIS A 55 4.19 12.31 -0.85
CA HIS A 55 4.61 12.29 0.55
C HIS A 55 3.44 12.60 1.50
N VAL A 56 2.64 13.62 1.20
CA VAL A 56 1.53 14.05 2.06
C VAL A 56 0.35 13.09 1.98
N VAL A 57 -0.11 12.78 0.77
CA VAL A 57 -1.34 11.98 0.55
C VAL A 57 -1.03 10.49 0.47
N GLY A 58 0.05 10.10 -0.22
CA GLY A 58 0.45 8.69 -0.30
C GLY A 58 0.99 8.19 1.03
N LYS A 59 2.21 8.60 1.38
CA LYS A 59 2.91 8.15 2.58
C LYS A 59 2.20 8.55 3.88
N GLY A 60 1.60 9.75 3.93
CA GLY A 60 0.82 10.21 5.08
C GLY A 60 -0.43 9.37 5.36
N ALA A 61 -1.12 8.87 4.33
CA ALA A 61 -2.32 8.05 4.50
C ALA A 61 -2.01 6.59 4.89
N ILE A 62 -0.78 6.09 4.69
CA ILE A 62 -0.43 4.68 4.94
C ILE A 62 -0.80 4.25 6.36
N ARG A 63 -0.60 5.10 7.36
CA ARG A 63 -0.93 4.74 8.75
C ARG A 63 -2.44 4.53 8.93
N ALA A 64 -3.25 5.48 8.48
CA ALA A 64 -4.71 5.39 8.55
C ALA A 64 -5.24 4.18 7.76
N ILE A 65 -4.64 3.87 6.60
CA ILE A 65 -4.96 2.67 5.83
C ILE A 65 -4.64 1.41 6.65
N ARG A 66 -3.45 1.29 7.25
CA ARG A 66 -3.08 0.11 8.05
C ARG A 66 -3.95 -0.08 9.29
N ASP A 67 -4.42 1.00 9.90
CA ASP A 67 -5.31 0.91 11.06
C ASP A 67 -6.69 0.33 10.67
N LYS A 68 -7.16 0.60 9.43
CA LYS A 68 -8.41 0.03 8.88
C LYS A 68 -8.23 -1.35 8.23
N TYR A 69 -7.07 -1.61 7.65
CA TYR A 69 -6.72 -2.84 6.93
C TYR A 69 -5.48 -3.48 7.57
N PRO A 70 -5.64 -4.28 8.64
CA PRO A 70 -4.50 -4.81 9.40
C PRO A 70 -3.55 -5.72 8.61
N LEU A 71 -4.06 -6.34 7.53
CA LEU A 71 -3.27 -7.15 6.62
C LEU A 71 -2.43 -6.31 5.64
N ALA A 72 -2.69 -5.01 5.52
CA ALA A 72 -1.98 -4.14 4.58
C ALA A 72 -0.47 -4.07 4.90
N ASN A 73 0.34 -4.50 3.93
CA ASN A 73 1.78 -4.41 3.89
C ASN A 73 2.19 -3.45 2.76
N ILE A 74 2.15 -2.15 3.08
CA ILE A 74 2.40 -1.07 2.12
C ILE A 74 3.79 -0.50 2.36
N VAL A 75 4.64 -0.43 1.33
CA VAL A 75 5.96 0.22 1.41
C VAL A 75 6.07 1.35 0.38
N ALA A 76 6.60 2.49 0.82
CA ALA A 76 6.95 3.60 -0.07
C ALA A 76 8.44 3.51 -0.44
N VAL A 77 8.72 3.57 -1.74
CA VAL A 77 10.07 3.51 -2.32
C VAL A 77 10.30 4.75 -3.14
N ASP A 78 11.24 5.57 -2.70
CA ASP A 78 11.64 6.81 -3.36
C ASP A 78 12.63 6.47 -4.49
N TYR A 79 12.25 6.75 -5.73
CA TYR A 79 13.12 6.65 -6.89
C TYR A 79 13.82 7.99 -7.11
N ASP A 80 15.10 8.04 -6.74
CA ASP A 80 15.97 9.20 -6.81
C ASP A 80 17.33 8.77 -7.39
N PRO A 81 17.86 9.44 -8.44
CA PRO A 81 19.23 9.19 -8.91
C PRO A 81 20.31 9.47 -7.84
N GLY A 82 20.02 10.30 -6.83
CA GLY A 82 20.92 10.61 -5.72
C GLY A 82 20.86 9.62 -4.54
N ILE A 83 19.92 8.68 -4.53
CA ILE A 83 19.80 7.64 -3.48
C ILE A 83 20.41 6.34 -4.01
N SER A 84 21.12 5.60 -3.15
CA SER A 84 21.68 4.31 -3.55
C SER A 84 20.59 3.33 -3.98
N GLU A 85 20.82 2.66 -5.12
CA GLU A 85 19.96 1.58 -5.63
C GLU A 85 19.74 0.50 -4.55
N VAL A 86 20.79 0.22 -3.77
CA VAL A 86 20.76 -0.72 -2.64
C VAL A 86 19.66 -0.38 -1.64
N ASN A 87 19.40 0.90 -1.35
CA ASN A 87 18.34 1.30 -0.43
C ASN A 87 16.95 0.94 -0.98
N GLN A 88 16.71 1.15 -2.28
CA GLN A 88 15.45 0.83 -2.93
C GLN A 88 15.22 -0.69 -2.91
N ILE A 89 16.23 -1.46 -3.32
CA ILE A 89 16.20 -2.93 -3.34
C ILE A 89 15.97 -3.50 -1.94
N ASN A 90 16.64 -2.96 -0.91
CA ASN A 90 16.50 -3.48 0.46
C ASN A 90 15.09 -3.27 1.01
N ARG A 91 14.44 -2.13 0.73
CA ARG A 91 13.04 -1.91 1.13
C ARG A 91 12.09 -2.92 0.50
N ILE A 92 12.27 -3.19 -0.79
CA ILE A 92 11.45 -4.18 -1.52
C ILE A 92 11.71 -5.58 -0.97
N LYS A 93 12.99 -5.97 -0.78
CA LYS A 93 13.35 -7.28 -0.20
C LYS A 93 12.76 -7.49 1.19
N LEU A 94 12.82 -6.48 2.06
CA LEU A 94 12.22 -6.54 3.40
C LEU A 94 10.70 -6.70 3.32
N MET A 95 10.03 -5.94 2.46
CA MET A 95 8.58 -6.09 2.25
C MET A 95 8.23 -7.50 1.76
N MET A 96 8.99 -8.04 0.80
CA MET A 96 8.80 -9.40 0.28
C MET A 96 9.05 -10.48 1.34
N SER A 97 10.01 -10.29 2.24
CA SER A 97 10.25 -11.22 3.35
C SER A 97 9.03 -11.28 4.26
N ILE A 98 8.47 -10.12 4.63
CA ILE A 98 7.24 -10.05 5.45
C ILE A 98 6.07 -10.73 4.72
N ALA A 99 5.96 -10.53 3.41
CA ALA A 99 4.91 -11.17 2.60
C ALA A 99 5.03 -12.70 2.61
N ARG A 100 6.24 -13.24 2.43
CA ARG A 100 6.52 -14.69 2.47
C ARG A 100 6.26 -15.28 3.85
N ASP A 101 6.69 -14.60 4.91
CA ASP A 101 6.49 -15.07 6.28
C ASP A 101 4.99 -15.17 6.62
N ARG A 102 4.19 -14.20 6.18
CA ARG A 102 2.73 -14.22 6.35
C ARG A 102 2.08 -15.37 5.56
N GLN A 103 2.50 -15.62 4.33
CA GLN A 103 2.01 -16.75 3.52
C GLN A 103 2.33 -18.10 4.17
N GLY A 104 3.56 -18.27 4.68
CA GLY A 104 3.96 -19.49 5.39
C GLY A 104 3.12 -19.75 6.64
N ARG A 105 2.85 -18.71 7.43
CA ARG A 105 1.95 -18.82 8.61
C ARG A 105 0.53 -19.20 8.22
N ALA A 106 -0.03 -18.56 7.19
CA ALA A 106 -1.37 -18.87 6.71
C ALA A 106 -1.49 -20.31 6.17
N ALA A 107 -0.46 -20.82 5.48
CA ALA A 107 -0.40 -22.21 5.01
C ALA A 107 -0.40 -23.21 6.18
N ASN A 108 0.45 -22.97 7.18
CA ASN A 108 0.53 -23.81 8.37
C ASN A 108 -0.79 -23.83 9.17
N GLU A 109 -1.45 -22.68 9.31
CA GLU A 109 -2.77 -22.58 9.96
C GLU A 109 -3.86 -23.31 9.18
N ALA A 110 -3.81 -23.29 7.85
CA ALA A 110 -4.75 -24.00 6.99
C ALA A 110 -4.56 -25.53 7.06
N GLU A 111 -3.32 -26.01 7.14
CA GLU A 111 -3.01 -27.43 7.34
C GLU A 111 -3.46 -27.92 8.73
N ALA A 112 -3.22 -27.13 9.79
CA ALA A 112 -3.65 -27.46 11.15
C ALA A 112 -5.18 -27.61 11.27
N LYS A 113 -5.95 -26.80 10.52
CA LYS A 113 -7.43 -26.88 10.48
C LYS A 113 -7.98 -28.02 9.62
N ARG A 114 -7.16 -28.64 8.77
CA ARG A 114 -7.55 -29.80 7.93
C ARG A 114 -7.27 -31.14 8.59
N GLY A 115 -6.36 -31.17 9.56
CA GLY A 115 -6.03 -32.36 10.35
C GLY A 115 -6.82 -32.51 11.66
N ALA A 116 -7.71 -31.55 11.97
CA ALA A 116 -8.67 -31.58 13.08
C ALA A 116 -10.08 -31.83 12.54
#